data_AF-A0A6V8PLA0-F1
#
_entry.id   AF-A0A6V8PLA0-F1
#
_cell.length_a   1.000
_cell.length_b   1.000
_cell.length_c   1.000
_cell.angle_alpha   90.00
_cell.angle_beta   90.00
_cell.angle_gamma   90.00
#
_symmetry.space_group_name_H-M   'P 1'
#
loop_
_entity.id
_entity.type
_entity.pdbx_description
1 polymer ?
#
loop_
_entity_poly.entity_id
_entity_poly.type
_entity_poly.pdbx_seq_one_letter_code
_entity_poly.pdbx_strand_id
1 'polypeptide(L)'
;VEGPKASEDTARSRRFALGKPPHVPNAISFSLRSIGFSAEGRVLFPRGLSCFALPGEVGRFLHGGISLQEVAIAVLESKVRVFPEQQKVTVSAEIDDVITTAVFLVTLVPGPATLFTKSRKVKVEVLYEGERIGESEELTVLETSVRARLVLQKIPPEAKVVVKDVETLETLVQKRVKIELSGYDELL
;
A
#
# COMPACT_ATOMS: atom_id res chain seq x y z
N VAL A 1 -34.20 29.14 9.28
CA VAL A 1 -34.33 30.36 8.46
C VAL A 1 -35.80 30.61 8.22
N GLU A 2 -36.29 31.84 8.31
CA GLU A 2 -37.67 32.11 7.95
C GLU A 2 -37.91 31.68 6.50
N GLY A 3 -38.92 30.84 6.27
CA GLY A 3 -39.23 30.33 4.95
C GLY A 3 -40.01 31.36 4.13
N PRO A 4 -39.94 31.30 2.79
CA PRO A 4 -40.85 32.11 1.97
C PRO A 4 -42.30 31.75 2.30
N LYS A 5 -43.15 32.78 2.38
CA LYS A 5 -44.60 32.59 2.53
C LYS A 5 -45.14 31.83 1.31
N ALA A 6 -46.18 31.03 1.53
CA ALA A 6 -46.84 30.34 0.43
C ALA A 6 -47.50 31.38 -0.50
N SER A 7 -47.40 31.15 -1.81
CA SER A 7 -48.12 31.90 -2.83
C SER A 7 -48.47 30.95 -3.97
N GLU A 8 -49.44 31.32 -4.81
CA GLU A 8 -49.87 30.52 -5.97
C GLU A 8 -48.70 30.18 -6.90
N ASP A 9 -47.80 31.14 -7.13
CA ASP A 9 -46.62 30.99 -7.99
C ASP A 9 -45.36 30.43 -7.28
N THR A 10 -45.49 29.90 -6.05
CA THR A 10 -44.34 29.41 -5.26
C THR A 10 -44.58 28.03 -4.69
N ALA A 11 -43.85 27.04 -5.22
CA ALA A 11 -43.68 25.76 -4.56
C ALA A 11 -42.62 25.88 -3.46
N ARG A 12 -42.88 25.32 -2.28
CA ARG A 12 -41.94 25.38 -1.15
C ARG A 12 -41.82 24.06 -0.39
N SER A 13 -40.63 23.81 0.10
CA SER A 13 -40.27 22.73 1.01
C SER A 13 -39.31 23.26 2.08
N ARG A 14 -38.96 22.44 3.07
CA ARG A 14 -37.98 22.82 4.11
C ARG A 14 -36.58 23.10 3.54
N ARG A 15 -36.27 22.56 2.36
CA ARG A 15 -34.93 22.62 1.73
C ARG A 15 -34.88 23.43 0.44
N PHE A 16 -36.02 23.84 -0.11
CA PHE A 16 -36.03 24.67 -1.31
C PHE A 16 -37.31 25.49 -1.42
N ALA A 17 -37.29 26.54 -2.23
CA ALA A 17 -38.47 27.19 -2.78
C ALA A 17 -38.25 27.50 -4.26
N LEU A 18 -39.28 27.39 -5.09
CA LEU A 18 -39.20 27.43 -6.54
C LEU A 18 -40.35 28.26 -7.11
N GLY A 19 -40.09 29.00 -8.18
CA GLY A 19 -41.09 29.80 -8.89
C GLY A 19 -40.81 31.28 -8.68
N LYS A 20 -41.73 32.02 -8.04
CA LYS A 20 -41.56 33.43 -7.69
C LYS A 20 -41.49 33.68 -6.17
N PRO A 21 -40.64 32.96 -5.41
CA PRO A 21 -40.55 33.18 -3.98
C PRO A 21 -40.03 34.59 -3.67
N PRO A 22 -40.51 35.23 -2.58
CA PRO A 22 -39.95 36.49 -2.11
C PRO A 22 -38.48 36.32 -1.73
N HIS A 23 -37.74 37.43 -1.70
CA HIS A 23 -36.35 37.39 -1.26
C HIS A 23 -36.27 36.95 0.20
N VAL A 24 -35.41 35.98 0.49
CA VAL A 24 -35.13 35.49 1.84
C VAL A 24 -33.66 35.75 2.16
N PRO A 25 -33.35 36.58 3.17
CA PRO A 25 -31.97 36.80 3.60
C PRO A 25 -31.29 35.48 3.96
N ASN A 26 -30.00 35.36 3.62
CA ASN A 26 -29.18 34.17 3.90
C ASN A 26 -29.61 32.87 3.18
N ALA A 27 -30.52 32.93 2.20
CA ALA A 27 -30.74 31.86 1.24
C ALA A 27 -29.82 32.00 0.02
N ILE A 28 -29.38 30.87 -0.53
CA ILE A 28 -28.72 30.80 -1.84
C ILE A 28 -29.82 30.91 -2.91
N SER A 29 -29.64 31.78 -3.90
CA SER A 29 -30.63 32.03 -4.95
C SER A 29 -30.02 31.84 -6.34
N PHE A 30 -30.74 31.15 -7.22
CA PHE A 30 -30.41 31.02 -8.64
C PHE A 30 -31.64 31.41 -9.48
N SER A 31 -31.44 32.05 -10.63
CA SER A 31 -32.54 32.23 -11.58
C SER A 31 -32.86 30.89 -12.26
N LEU A 32 -34.12 30.64 -12.63
CA LEU A 32 -34.47 29.41 -13.35
C LEU A 32 -33.69 29.26 -14.67
N ARG A 33 -33.45 30.38 -15.36
CA ARG A 33 -32.60 30.41 -16.56
C ARG A 33 -31.15 29.98 -16.29
N SER A 34 -30.56 30.38 -15.15
CA SER A 34 -29.18 30.02 -14.80
C SER A 34 -28.97 28.52 -14.54
N ILE A 35 -30.06 27.80 -14.25
CA ILE A 35 -30.04 26.34 -14.02
C ILE A 35 -30.70 25.56 -15.18
N GLY A 36 -30.85 26.18 -16.35
CA GLY A 36 -31.25 25.50 -17.59
C GLY A 36 -32.75 25.48 -17.92
N PHE A 37 -33.60 26.20 -17.17
CA PHE A 37 -35.04 26.28 -17.47
C PHE A 37 -35.39 27.53 -18.30
N SER A 38 -36.29 27.40 -19.25
CA SER A 38 -36.76 28.50 -20.11
C SER A 38 -37.77 29.45 -19.45
N ALA A 39 -38.14 29.19 -18.19
CA ALA A 39 -39.13 29.95 -17.43
C ALA A 39 -38.51 31.12 -16.64
N GLU A 40 -39.33 32.12 -16.31
CA GLU A 40 -38.96 33.17 -15.37
C GLU A 40 -39.21 32.75 -13.93
N GLY A 41 -38.31 33.17 -13.04
CA GLY A 41 -38.40 32.83 -11.63
C GLY A 41 -37.02 32.57 -11.03
N ARG A 42 -37.03 32.04 -9.81
CA ARG A 42 -35.84 31.67 -9.06
C ARG A 42 -36.07 30.41 -8.24
N VAL A 43 -34.97 29.79 -7.87
CA VAL A 43 -34.91 28.76 -6.85
C VAL A 43 -34.11 29.29 -5.66
N LEU A 44 -34.62 29.05 -4.45
CA LEU A 44 -33.99 29.41 -3.19
C LEU A 44 -33.65 28.17 -2.40
N PHE A 45 -32.46 28.14 -1.77
CA PHE A 45 -32.02 27.08 -0.87
C PHE A 45 -31.50 27.67 0.44
N PRO A 46 -31.82 27.08 1.61
CA PRO A 46 -31.21 27.49 2.87
C PRO A 46 -29.73 27.08 2.90
N ARG A 47 -28.88 27.87 3.57
CA ARG A 47 -27.44 27.61 3.64
C ARG A 47 -27.07 26.45 4.55
N GLY A 48 -26.13 25.63 4.10
CA GLY A 48 -25.55 24.52 4.87
C GLY A 48 -26.59 23.48 5.30
N LEU A 49 -26.65 23.23 6.61
CA LEU A 49 -27.60 22.30 7.25
C LEU A 49 -28.94 22.98 7.61
N SER A 50 -29.07 24.30 7.45
CA SER A 50 -30.27 25.04 7.84
C SER A 50 -31.50 24.68 7.01
N CYS A 51 -32.70 24.77 7.58
CA CYS A 51 -33.96 24.61 6.86
C CYS A 51 -34.82 25.89 6.88
N PHE A 52 -35.72 26.03 5.89
CA PHE A 52 -36.83 26.95 5.95
C PHE A 52 -37.84 26.49 7.02
N ALA A 53 -38.28 27.42 7.85
CA ALA A 53 -39.28 27.16 8.88
C ALA A 53 -40.65 26.90 8.23
N LEU A 54 -41.18 25.70 8.42
CA LEU A 54 -42.51 25.28 7.96
C LEU A 54 -43.21 24.49 9.08
N PRO A 55 -44.56 24.53 9.17
CA PRO A 55 -45.29 23.75 10.17
C PRO A 55 -44.99 22.25 10.12
N GLY A 56 -44.95 21.60 11.29
CA GLY A 56 -44.67 20.17 11.47
C GLY A 56 -43.21 19.85 11.84
N GLU A 57 -42.95 18.61 12.24
CA GLU A 57 -41.64 18.16 12.69
C GLU A 57 -40.55 18.27 11.61
N VAL A 58 -39.33 18.59 12.03
CA VAL A 58 -38.14 18.55 11.18
C VAL A 58 -37.63 17.11 11.19
N GLY A 59 -37.49 16.49 10.02
CA GLY A 59 -36.99 15.11 9.92
C GLY A 59 -35.60 14.95 10.56
N ARG A 60 -35.35 13.78 11.16
CA ARG A 60 -34.10 13.46 11.90
C ARG A 60 -32.85 13.44 11.02
N PHE A 61 -33.00 13.26 9.71
CA PHE A 61 -31.90 13.20 8.75
C PHE A 61 -32.01 14.35 7.76
N LEU A 62 -31.08 15.30 7.85
CA LEU A 62 -30.96 16.41 6.91
C LEU A 62 -29.64 16.25 6.14
N HIS A 63 -29.73 15.85 4.89
CA HIS A 63 -28.57 15.86 3.98
C HIS A 63 -28.19 17.33 3.71
N GLY A 64 -26.93 17.66 3.96
CA GLY A 64 -26.42 19.03 3.86
C GLY A 64 -26.13 19.47 2.43
N GLY A 65 -26.57 20.68 2.07
CA GLY A 65 -26.19 21.36 0.83
C GLY A 65 -27.21 21.35 -0.32
N ILE A 66 -26.83 22.05 -1.40
CA ILE A 66 -27.55 22.15 -2.69
C ILE A 66 -27.02 21.19 -3.74
N SER A 67 -25.88 20.55 -3.47
CA SER A 67 -25.29 19.55 -4.36
C SER A 67 -26.15 18.30 -4.32
N LEU A 68 -26.40 17.71 -5.49
CA LEU A 68 -26.68 16.28 -5.55
C LEU A 68 -25.49 15.60 -4.87
N GLN A 69 -25.74 14.89 -3.77
CA GLN A 69 -24.69 14.04 -3.19
C GLN A 69 -24.26 13.04 -4.27
N GLU A 70 -22.96 12.75 -4.34
CA GLU A 70 -22.35 11.76 -5.26
C GLU A 70 -22.01 12.20 -6.70
N VAL A 71 -22.21 13.47 -7.09
CA VAL A 71 -21.79 13.94 -8.44
C VAL A 71 -20.32 14.39 -8.52
N ALA A 72 -19.72 14.81 -7.40
CA ALA A 72 -18.31 15.19 -7.34
C ALA A 72 -17.54 14.24 -6.41
N ILE A 73 -16.92 13.21 -7.00
CA ILE A 73 -15.95 12.36 -6.32
C ILE A 73 -14.59 13.04 -6.45
N ALA A 74 -14.03 13.52 -5.35
CA ALA A 74 -12.63 13.93 -5.33
C ALA A 74 -11.76 12.67 -5.50
N VAL A 75 -11.08 12.56 -6.65
CA VAL A 75 -10.17 11.45 -6.93
C VAL A 75 -8.74 11.95 -6.76
N LEU A 76 -7.96 11.28 -5.91
CA LEU A 76 -6.52 11.46 -5.83
C LEU A 76 -5.85 10.40 -6.71
N GLU A 77 -5.30 10.82 -7.84
CA GLU A 77 -4.53 9.95 -8.72
C GLU A 77 -3.04 10.09 -8.42
N SER A 78 -2.44 9.05 -7.82
CA SER A 78 -0.99 8.98 -7.63
C SER A 78 -0.37 8.15 -8.75
N LYS A 79 0.40 8.80 -9.62
CA LYS A 79 1.20 8.14 -10.66
C LYS A 79 2.64 8.06 -10.20
N VAL A 80 3.09 6.85 -9.91
CA VAL A 80 4.49 6.58 -9.60
C VAL A 80 5.29 6.82 -10.88
N ARG A 81 6.16 7.83 -10.87
CA ARG A 81 7.18 7.96 -11.91
C ARG A 81 8.17 6.82 -11.67
N VAL A 82 8.13 5.83 -12.54
CA VAL A 82 9.00 4.65 -12.51
C VAL A 82 10.45 5.14 -12.43
N PHE A 83 11.13 4.90 -11.32
CA PHE A 83 12.58 5.02 -11.28
C PHE A 83 13.14 3.84 -12.08
N PRO A 84 14.03 4.09 -13.06
CA PRO A 84 14.45 3.09 -14.06
C PRO A 84 15.21 1.89 -13.48
N GLU A 85 15.57 1.90 -12.20
CA GLU A 85 16.13 0.74 -11.51
C GLU A 85 15.28 0.44 -10.27
N GLN A 86 14.30 -0.45 -10.43
CA GLN A 86 13.67 -1.07 -9.26
C GLN A 86 14.74 -1.87 -8.53
N GLN A 87 15.34 -1.28 -7.50
CA GLN A 87 16.38 -1.89 -6.71
C GLN A 87 15.86 -3.20 -6.11
N LYS A 88 16.57 -4.30 -6.36
CA LYS A 88 16.31 -5.57 -5.69
C LYS A 88 16.59 -5.41 -4.19
N VAL A 89 15.77 -6.02 -3.34
CA VAL A 89 15.96 -5.98 -1.88
C VAL A 89 17.39 -6.34 -1.50
N THR A 90 17.98 -5.61 -0.55
CA THR A 90 19.29 -5.98 0.01
C THR A 90 19.15 -7.24 0.85
N VAL A 91 20.11 -8.15 0.79
CA VAL A 91 20.06 -9.41 1.54
C VAL A 91 21.30 -9.53 2.41
N SER A 92 21.11 -9.68 3.71
CA SER A 92 22.14 -10.12 4.66
C SER A 92 21.95 -11.60 5.01
N ALA A 93 22.98 -12.22 5.60
CA ALA A 93 22.91 -13.62 6.00
C ALA A 93 23.45 -13.82 7.41
N GLU A 94 22.68 -14.54 8.22
CA GLU A 94 23.09 -15.06 9.52
C GLU A 94 23.75 -16.41 9.29
N ILE A 95 25.06 -16.47 9.51
CA ILE A 95 25.91 -17.64 9.28
C ILE A 95 26.68 -17.87 10.57
N ASP A 96 26.59 -19.06 11.15
CA ASP A 96 27.33 -19.42 12.36
C ASP A 96 28.85 -19.42 12.12
N ASP A 97 29.64 -19.16 13.16
CA ASP A 97 31.11 -19.19 13.05
C ASP A 97 31.68 -20.61 12.94
N VAL A 98 30.95 -21.59 13.49
CA VAL A 98 31.31 -23.01 13.51
C VAL A 98 30.14 -23.83 13.02
N ILE A 99 30.36 -24.66 12.00
CA ILE A 99 29.41 -25.64 11.49
C ILE A 99 29.72 -26.98 12.15
N THR A 100 28.77 -27.50 12.93
CA THR A 100 28.91 -28.75 13.68
C THR A 100 28.23 -29.94 13.04
N THR A 101 27.48 -29.73 11.95
CA THR A 101 26.71 -30.76 11.24
C THR A 101 26.91 -30.64 9.73
N ALA A 102 26.90 -31.79 9.03
CA ALA A 102 27.01 -31.80 7.56
C ALA A 102 25.79 -31.13 6.87
N VAL A 103 24.65 -31.10 7.56
CA VAL A 103 23.44 -30.37 7.14
C VAL A 103 23.24 -29.18 8.06
N PHE A 104 23.22 -27.97 7.52
CA PHE A 104 23.02 -26.75 8.29
C PHE A 104 22.15 -25.75 7.54
N LEU A 105 21.73 -24.70 8.24
CA LEU A 105 20.83 -23.67 7.73
C LEU A 105 21.52 -22.31 7.78
N VAL A 106 21.32 -21.51 6.74
CA VAL A 106 21.71 -20.09 6.70
C VAL A 106 20.44 -19.25 6.61
N THR A 107 20.23 -18.34 7.55
CA THR A 107 19.06 -17.44 7.50
C THR A 107 19.40 -16.23 6.65
N LEU A 108 18.65 -16.06 5.56
CA LEU A 108 18.73 -14.90 4.67
C LEU A 108 17.73 -13.86 5.15
N VAL A 109 18.22 -12.67 5.52
CA VAL A 109 17.42 -11.59 6.11
C VAL A 109 17.29 -10.46 5.10
N PRO A 110 16.07 -10.07 4.69
CA PRO A 110 15.85 -8.92 3.84
C PRO A 110 16.13 -7.61 4.59
N GLY A 111 16.72 -6.64 3.89
CA GLY A 111 16.74 -5.26 4.36
C GLY A 111 15.40 -4.53 4.12
N PRO A 112 15.31 -3.24 4.50
CA PRO A 112 14.09 -2.46 4.34
C PRO A 112 13.60 -2.44 2.88
N ALA A 113 12.34 -2.78 2.67
CA ALA A 113 11.68 -2.78 1.37
C ALA A 113 10.64 -1.65 1.28
N THR A 114 10.50 -1.11 0.07
CA THR A 114 9.41 -0.18 -0.31
C THR A 114 8.45 -0.89 -1.26
N LEU A 115 7.30 -0.27 -1.56
CA LEU A 115 6.30 -0.80 -2.50
C LEU A 115 6.85 -1.11 -3.91
N PHE A 116 8.01 -0.55 -4.29
CA PHE A 116 8.62 -0.75 -5.60
C PHE A 116 9.87 -1.63 -5.56
N THR A 117 10.24 -2.13 -4.38
CA THR A 117 11.41 -3.00 -4.21
C THR A 117 11.13 -4.35 -4.84
N LYS A 118 12.05 -4.82 -5.68
CA LYS A 118 11.94 -6.14 -6.31
C LYS A 118 12.46 -7.23 -5.40
N SER A 119 11.89 -8.42 -5.52
CA SER A 119 12.45 -9.60 -4.88
C SER A 119 13.83 -9.90 -5.46
N ARG A 120 14.69 -10.50 -4.64
CA ARG A 120 16.04 -10.94 -5.04
C ARG A 120 16.10 -12.45 -5.00
N LYS A 121 16.48 -13.07 -6.11
CA LYS A 121 16.77 -14.51 -6.18
C LYS A 121 18.23 -14.73 -5.77
N VAL A 122 18.43 -15.53 -4.75
CA VAL A 122 19.76 -15.81 -4.20
C VAL A 122 20.00 -17.30 -4.08
N LYS A 123 21.29 -17.66 -4.09
CA LYS A 123 21.78 -19.00 -3.84
C LYS A 123 22.92 -18.95 -2.84
N VAL A 124 22.97 -19.93 -1.95
CA VAL A 124 24.06 -20.05 -0.97
C VAL A 124 24.97 -21.18 -1.41
N GLU A 125 26.27 -20.90 -1.45
CA GLU A 125 27.32 -21.84 -1.84
C GLU A 125 28.33 -21.97 -0.69
N VAL A 126 28.87 -23.16 -0.52
CA VAL A 126 30.01 -23.43 0.36
C VAL A 126 31.20 -23.79 -0.51
N LEU A 127 32.29 -23.05 -0.36
CA LEU A 127 33.51 -23.19 -1.15
C LEU A 127 34.68 -23.59 -0.24
N TYR A 128 35.51 -24.53 -0.70
CA TYR A 128 36.78 -24.88 -0.09
C TYR A 128 37.86 -24.91 -1.17
N GLU A 129 38.95 -24.16 -0.98
CA GLU A 129 40.03 -24.03 -1.97
C GLU A 129 39.54 -23.66 -3.41
N GLY A 130 38.38 -23.00 -3.51
CA GLY A 130 37.75 -22.64 -4.78
C GLY A 130 36.82 -23.70 -5.37
N GLU A 131 36.81 -24.92 -4.81
CA GLU A 131 35.86 -25.97 -5.16
C GLU A 131 34.55 -25.80 -4.37
N ARG A 132 33.41 -25.97 -5.03
CA ARG A 132 32.09 -25.92 -4.38
C ARG A 132 31.79 -27.25 -3.72
N ILE A 133 31.72 -27.24 -2.39
CA ILE A 133 31.48 -28.42 -1.53
C ILE A 133 30.06 -28.47 -0.95
N GLY A 134 29.23 -27.47 -1.21
CA GLY A 134 27.83 -27.44 -0.78
C GLY A 134 27.06 -26.34 -1.50
N GLU A 135 25.76 -26.53 -1.68
CA GLU A 135 24.89 -25.60 -2.39
C GLU A 135 23.44 -25.71 -1.91
N SER A 136 22.74 -24.56 -1.86
CA SER A 136 21.31 -24.48 -1.58
C SER A 136 20.46 -24.48 -2.85
N GLU A 137 19.16 -24.70 -2.70
CA GLU A 137 18.19 -24.33 -3.74
C GLU A 137 18.17 -22.80 -3.98
N GLU A 138 17.59 -22.39 -5.09
CA GLU A 138 17.34 -20.98 -5.38
C GLU A 138 16.21 -20.46 -4.48
N LEU A 139 16.47 -19.37 -3.78
CA LEU A 139 15.54 -18.79 -2.82
C LEU A 139 15.19 -17.37 -3.23
N THR A 140 13.90 -17.03 -3.12
CA THR A 140 13.40 -15.69 -3.40
C THR A 140 13.22 -14.94 -2.09
N VAL A 141 13.92 -13.82 -1.94
CA VAL A 141 13.88 -12.96 -0.75
C VAL A 141 13.17 -11.65 -1.08
N LEU A 142 12.25 -11.20 -0.21
CA LEU A 142 11.60 -9.89 -0.33
C LEU A 142 11.28 -9.28 1.04
N GLU A 143 10.26 -9.78 1.74
CA GLU A 143 9.81 -9.17 3.01
C GLU A 143 10.12 -10.04 4.22
N THR A 144 10.16 -11.36 4.04
CA THR A 144 10.40 -12.32 5.11
C THR A 144 11.76 -12.97 4.99
N SER A 145 12.32 -13.31 6.14
CA SER A 145 13.54 -14.11 6.19
C SER A 145 13.26 -15.53 5.70
N VAL A 146 14.19 -16.09 4.93
CA VAL A 146 14.12 -17.46 4.41
C VAL A 146 15.36 -18.23 4.81
N ARG A 147 15.23 -19.55 5.00
CA ARG A 147 16.33 -20.39 5.44
C ARG A 147 16.85 -21.22 4.28
N ALA A 148 18.12 -21.05 3.95
CA ALA A 148 18.81 -21.86 2.97
C ALA A 148 19.35 -23.13 3.62
N ARG A 149 18.87 -24.29 3.18
CA ARG A 149 19.40 -25.57 3.60
C ARG A 149 20.60 -25.96 2.76
N LEU A 150 21.68 -26.32 3.43
CA LEU A 150 22.95 -26.73 2.84
C LEU A 150 23.30 -28.14 3.28
N VAL A 151 23.93 -28.88 2.37
CA VAL A 151 24.50 -30.20 2.64
C VAL A 151 25.95 -30.19 2.17
N LEU A 152 26.87 -30.45 3.08
CA LEU A 152 28.29 -30.57 2.77
C LEU A 152 28.60 -31.92 2.12
N GLN A 153 29.27 -31.88 0.98
CA GLN A 153 29.78 -33.05 0.26
C GLN A 153 31.20 -33.43 0.71
N LYS A 154 31.95 -32.45 1.22
CA LYS A 154 33.29 -32.61 1.80
C LYS A 154 33.34 -31.88 3.13
N ILE A 155 34.17 -32.38 4.04
CA ILE A 155 34.29 -31.87 5.41
C ILE A 155 35.72 -31.38 5.62
N PRO A 156 36.10 -30.23 5.03
CA PRO A 156 37.38 -29.59 5.33
C PRO A 156 37.34 -28.91 6.71
N PRO A 157 38.47 -28.57 7.33
CA PRO A 157 38.51 -27.89 8.63
C PRO A 157 37.93 -26.46 8.61
N GLU A 158 37.96 -25.80 7.45
CA GLU A 158 37.37 -24.50 7.23
C GLU A 158 36.73 -24.42 5.84
N ALA A 159 35.72 -23.57 5.68
CA ALA A 159 35.13 -23.30 4.37
C ALA A 159 34.64 -21.86 4.28
N LYS A 160 34.33 -21.41 3.05
CA LYS A 160 33.77 -20.10 2.78
C LYS A 160 32.31 -20.24 2.35
N VAL A 161 31.40 -19.68 3.14
CA VAL A 161 29.99 -19.57 2.80
C VAL A 161 29.77 -18.28 2.02
N VAL A 162 29.14 -18.35 0.86
CA VAL A 162 28.92 -17.24 -0.06
C VAL A 162 27.46 -17.19 -0.46
N VAL A 163 26.85 -16.00 -0.35
CA VAL A 163 25.49 -15.74 -0.86
C VAL A 163 25.62 -14.97 -2.16
N LYS A 164 25.08 -15.52 -3.25
CA LYS A 164 25.12 -14.90 -4.58
C LYS A 164 23.73 -14.56 -5.09
N ASP A 165 23.62 -13.46 -5.83
CA ASP A 165 22.44 -13.18 -6.65
C ASP A 165 22.46 -14.07 -7.90
N VAL A 166 21.36 -14.77 -8.16
CA VAL A 166 21.28 -15.78 -9.24
C VAL A 166 21.36 -15.15 -10.63
N GLU A 167 20.85 -13.93 -10.78
CA GLU A 167 20.74 -13.29 -12.09
C GLU A 167 22.01 -12.54 -12.47
N THR A 168 22.68 -11.91 -11.49
CA THR A 168 23.87 -11.08 -11.71
C THR A 168 25.17 -11.78 -11.35
N LEU A 169 25.09 -12.91 -10.62
CA LEU A 169 26.23 -13.63 -10.03
C LEU A 169 27.06 -12.80 -9.04
N GLU A 170 26.53 -11.65 -8.62
CA GLU A 170 27.14 -10.79 -7.61
C GLU A 170 27.18 -11.50 -6.25
N THR A 171 28.34 -11.42 -5.58
CA THR A 171 28.47 -11.90 -4.20
C THR A 171 27.94 -10.84 -3.24
N LEU A 172 26.84 -11.16 -2.55
CA LEU A 172 26.17 -10.26 -1.61
C LEU A 172 26.78 -10.34 -0.21
N VAL A 173 27.08 -11.56 0.23
CA VAL A 173 27.65 -11.85 1.55
C VAL A 173 28.69 -12.95 1.40
N GLN A 174 29.78 -12.84 2.15
CA GLN A 174 30.79 -13.89 2.27
C GLN A 174 31.27 -14.00 3.71
N LYS A 175 31.41 -15.22 4.22
CA LYS A 175 31.95 -15.49 5.55
C LYS A 175 32.80 -16.75 5.52
N ARG A 176 33.97 -16.73 6.19
CA ARG A 176 34.75 -17.94 6.46
C ARG A 176 34.25 -18.54 7.78
N VAL A 177 34.07 -19.85 7.78
CA VAL A 177 33.53 -20.61 8.91
C VAL A 177 34.42 -21.82 9.18
N LYS A 178 34.51 -22.22 10.44
CA LYS A 178 35.14 -23.48 10.83
C LYS A 178 34.13 -24.61 10.70
N ILE A 179 34.60 -25.81 10.38
CA ILE A 179 33.77 -27.00 10.36
C ILE A 179 34.36 -27.99 11.37
N GLU A 180 33.58 -28.27 12.40
CA GLU A 180 33.96 -29.16 13.50
C GLU A 180 32.80 -30.14 13.72
N LEU A 181 32.77 -31.22 12.95
CA LEU A 181 31.69 -32.20 13.08
C LEU A 181 31.88 -33.02 14.35
N SER A 182 31.11 -32.73 15.39
CA SER A 182 31.08 -33.56 16.59
C SER A 182 30.29 -34.84 16.31
N GLY A 183 30.96 -36.01 16.33
CA GLY A 183 30.32 -37.33 16.28
C GLY A 183 30.09 -37.94 14.88
N TYR A 184 30.68 -37.38 13.82
CA TYR A 184 30.66 -37.96 12.47
C TYR A 184 31.98 -38.65 12.07
N ASP A 185 33.00 -38.64 12.93
CA ASP A 185 34.30 -39.30 12.70
C ASP A 185 34.20 -40.84 12.55
N GLU A 186 33.06 -41.44 12.90
CA GLU A 186 32.85 -42.90 12.84
C GLU A 186 32.14 -43.40 11.56
N LEU A 187 31.80 -42.50 10.62
CA LEU A 187 31.02 -42.85 9.42
C LEU A 187 31.73 -42.55 8.07
N LEU A 188 33.03 -42.24 8.10
CA LEU A 188 33.86 -42.07 6.89
C LEU A 188 34.82 -43.23 6.68
#